data_AF-A0A8H5XMT3-F1
#
_entry.id   AF-A0A8H5XMT3-F1
#
_cell.length_a   1.000
_cell.length_b   1.000
_cell.length_c   1.000
_cell.angle_alpha   90.00
_cell.angle_beta   90.00
_cell.angle_gamma   90.00
#
_symmetry.space_group_name_H-M   'P 1'
#
loop_
_entity.id
_entity.type
_entity.pdbx_description
1 polymer ?
#
loop_
_entity_poly.entity_id
_entity_poly.type
_entity_poly.pdbx_seq_one_letter_code
_entity_poly.pdbx_strand_id
1 'polypeptide(L)'
;MGYSAKQLTKKEDSLDAFLGILSYYEAKYSWGQFLGNPIHDEEPHMINAWYHLKPATRVRKFPTWSWTGWRGRLKLTSRDNPEYKLELATLTGEIIHIDVYKKRRLVERPKLKPLIQLTGMVIDVSLEFIDWDNHKEDWTQDLQNGIWAALRLTDNITAYSLFYPDHESLVEKKHFFLPAMILESGTSSKEKNTIILVLQEGNGYYERAGLIRMASVTSPEAKDSGRENDVQPTVYKDASGCWSRHALTCERKKWVWLQAAEDRTFQVW
;
A
#
# COMPACT_ATOMS: atom_id res chain seq x y z
N MET A 1 -4.30 -15.58 -10.55
CA MET A 1 -4.56 -16.79 -9.71
C MET A 1 -4.24 -16.45 -8.26
N GLY A 2 -5.24 -16.45 -7.36
CA GLY A 2 -5.06 -16.09 -5.96
C GLY A 2 -4.98 -17.32 -5.07
N TYR A 3 -3.76 -17.72 -4.68
CA TYR A 3 -3.55 -18.86 -3.79
C TYR A 3 -4.12 -18.64 -2.38
N SER A 4 -4.18 -17.38 -1.93
CA SER A 4 -4.72 -17.01 -0.62
C SER A 4 -6.25 -17.12 -0.51
N ALA A 5 -6.94 -17.56 -1.56
CA ALA A 5 -8.38 -17.83 -1.57
C ALA A 5 -8.75 -19.27 -1.13
N LYS A 6 -7.79 -20.17 -0.92
CA LYS A 6 -8.08 -21.54 -0.48
C LYS A 6 -8.30 -21.57 1.04
N GLN A 7 -9.47 -22.04 1.47
CA GLN A 7 -9.69 -22.47 2.85
C GLN A 7 -8.94 -23.80 3.09
N LEU A 8 -7.78 -23.72 3.72
CA LEU A 8 -7.05 -24.89 4.16
C LEU A 8 -7.58 -25.32 5.54
N THR A 9 -7.90 -26.60 5.68
CA THR A 9 -8.54 -27.20 6.86
C THR A 9 -7.63 -27.24 8.09
N LYS A 10 -6.31 -27.21 7.88
CA LYS A 10 -5.30 -27.08 8.94
C LYS A 10 -4.50 -25.79 8.77
N LYS A 11 -4.40 -25.04 9.86
CA LYS A 11 -3.76 -23.72 9.92
C LYS A 11 -2.25 -23.80 9.67
N GLU A 12 -1.60 -24.86 10.13
CA GLU A 12 -0.15 -25.09 9.92
C GLU A 12 0.16 -25.39 8.44
N ASP A 13 -0.60 -26.27 7.80
CA ASP A 13 -0.43 -26.65 6.39
C ASP A 13 -0.51 -25.46 5.43
N SER A 14 -1.26 -24.41 5.79
CA SER A 14 -1.37 -23.19 4.97
C SER A 14 -0.09 -22.38 4.88
N LEU A 15 0.68 -22.35 5.96
CA LEU A 15 1.95 -21.67 5.98
C LEU A 15 3.01 -22.51 5.27
N ASP A 16 3.05 -23.80 5.56
CA ASP A 16 4.03 -24.71 4.95
C ASP A 16 3.85 -24.79 3.43
N ALA A 17 2.60 -24.80 2.96
CA ALA A 17 2.32 -24.78 1.53
C ALA A 17 2.73 -23.45 0.86
N PHE A 18 2.54 -22.31 1.52
CA PHE A 18 2.99 -21.02 0.99
C PHE A 18 4.51 -20.90 0.98
N LEU A 19 5.18 -21.32 2.05
CA LEU A 19 6.64 -21.39 2.12
C LEU A 19 7.19 -22.35 1.07
N GLY A 20 6.54 -23.49 0.83
CA GLY A 20 6.91 -24.42 -0.25
C GLY A 20 6.83 -23.79 -1.63
N ILE A 21 5.80 -22.97 -1.90
CA ILE A 21 5.71 -22.20 -3.15
C ILE A 21 6.86 -21.20 -3.24
N LEU A 22 7.13 -20.43 -2.19
CA LEU A 22 8.23 -19.46 -2.21
C LEU A 22 9.58 -20.15 -2.46
N SER A 23 9.84 -21.29 -1.81
CA SER A 23 11.04 -22.10 -2.04
C SER A 23 11.13 -22.60 -3.49
N TYR A 24 10.01 -22.99 -4.11
CA TYR A 24 9.99 -23.37 -5.53
C TYR A 24 10.34 -22.19 -6.44
N TYR A 25 9.78 -21.00 -6.18
CA TYR A 25 10.10 -19.80 -6.94
C TYR A 25 11.54 -19.37 -6.75
N GLU A 26 12.09 -19.55 -5.56
CA GLU A 26 13.50 -19.29 -5.29
C GLU A 26 14.43 -20.23 -6.06
N ALA A 27 14.11 -21.52 -6.10
CA ALA A 27 14.90 -22.50 -6.84
C ALA A 27 14.83 -22.31 -8.36
N LYS A 28 13.72 -21.80 -8.90
CA LYS A 28 13.44 -21.82 -10.35
C LYS A 28 13.51 -20.46 -11.05
N TYR A 29 13.25 -19.35 -10.35
CA TYR A 29 12.96 -18.07 -11.00
C TYR A 29 13.79 -16.88 -10.49
N SER A 30 14.89 -17.09 -9.75
CA SER A 30 15.69 -16.01 -9.15
C SER A 30 14.86 -15.07 -8.27
N TRP A 31 13.85 -15.63 -7.59
CA TRP A 31 13.15 -14.95 -6.51
C TRP A 31 13.84 -15.30 -5.20
N GLY A 32 13.80 -14.42 -4.23
CA GLY A 32 13.98 -14.78 -2.84
C GLY A 32 12.76 -14.39 -2.06
N GLN A 33 12.85 -14.58 -0.76
CA GLN A 33 11.84 -14.10 0.15
C GLN A 33 12.47 -13.58 1.42
N PHE A 34 11.78 -12.64 2.04
CA PHE A 34 12.07 -12.22 3.38
C PHE A 34 10.79 -12.27 4.20
N LEU A 35 10.74 -13.19 5.17
CA LEU A 35 9.60 -13.47 6.04
C LEU A 35 8.27 -13.65 5.29
N GLY A 36 8.31 -14.22 4.09
CA GLY A 36 7.13 -14.46 3.27
C GLY A 36 6.80 -13.34 2.28
N ASN A 37 7.54 -12.24 2.27
CA ASN A 37 7.43 -11.23 1.23
C ASN A 37 8.43 -11.53 0.09
N PRO A 38 7.98 -11.69 -1.16
CA PRO A 38 8.87 -11.99 -2.28
C PRO A 38 9.82 -10.82 -2.62
N ILE A 39 11.04 -11.16 -3.01
CA ILE A 39 12.08 -10.23 -3.48
C ILE A 39 12.57 -10.72 -4.83
N HIS A 40 12.42 -9.93 -5.88
CA HIS A 40 12.99 -10.26 -7.19
C HIS A 40 14.46 -9.82 -7.24
N ASP A 41 15.33 -10.61 -7.86
CA ASP A 41 16.76 -10.29 -7.90
C ASP A 41 17.09 -9.16 -8.88
N GLU A 42 16.35 -9.09 -9.98
CA GLU A 42 16.58 -8.09 -11.03
C GLU A 42 15.77 -6.80 -10.84
N GLU A 43 14.68 -6.84 -10.05
CA GLU A 43 13.84 -5.65 -9.82
C GLU A 43 14.26 -4.95 -8.52
N PRO A 44 14.21 -3.62 -8.43
CA PRO A 44 14.89 -2.85 -7.38
C PRO A 44 14.26 -2.96 -5.97
N HIS A 45 13.17 -3.69 -5.74
CA HIS A 45 12.42 -3.53 -4.49
C HIS A 45 11.71 -4.80 -3.99
N MET A 46 11.48 -4.84 -2.68
CA MET A 46 10.52 -5.75 -2.04
C MET A 46 9.12 -5.17 -2.22
N ILE A 47 8.12 -6.00 -2.52
CA ILE A 47 6.79 -5.52 -2.87
C ILE A 47 6.02 -5.12 -1.60
N ASN A 48 5.90 -3.80 -1.36
CA ASN A 48 5.10 -3.23 -0.26
C ASN A 48 3.82 -2.52 -0.74
N ALA A 49 3.64 -2.40 -2.05
CA ALA A 49 2.47 -1.80 -2.67
C ALA A 49 1.44 -2.88 -3.04
N TRP A 50 0.80 -3.38 -2.00
CA TRP A 50 -0.30 -4.33 -2.09
C TRP A 50 -1.45 -3.85 -1.19
N TYR A 51 -2.65 -4.40 -1.37
CA TYR A 51 -3.83 -4.05 -0.58
C TYR A 51 -4.86 -5.18 -0.57
N HIS A 52 -5.82 -5.08 0.35
CA HIS A 52 -7.00 -5.94 0.39
C HIS A 52 -8.25 -5.16 -0.04
N LEU A 53 -9.14 -5.79 -0.83
CA LEU A 53 -10.43 -5.15 -1.20
C LEU A 53 -11.38 -5.02 -0.01
N LYS A 54 -11.24 -5.94 0.95
CA LYS A 54 -11.94 -5.95 2.24
C LYS A 54 -10.89 -6.25 3.30
N PRO A 55 -11.06 -5.76 4.53
CA PRO A 55 -10.13 -6.08 5.63
C PRO A 55 -9.80 -7.57 5.68
N ALA A 56 -8.54 -7.87 5.96
CA ALA A 56 -8.04 -9.24 6.06
C ALA A 56 -7.86 -9.63 7.54
N THR A 57 -7.74 -10.95 7.78
CA THR A 57 -7.49 -11.43 9.14
C THR A 57 -6.00 -11.51 9.42
N ARG A 58 -5.56 -10.88 10.51
CA ARG A 58 -4.16 -10.82 10.92
C ARG A 58 -3.61 -12.16 11.42
N VAL A 59 -2.38 -12.49 11.03
CA VAL A 59 -1.56 -13.60 11.54
C VAL A 59 -0.38 -13.06 12.34
N ARG A 60 -0.59 -12.80 13.64
CA ARG A 60 0.35 -12.09 14.54
C ARG A 60 1.76 -12.68 14.68
N LYS A 61 2.04 -13.88 14.15
CA LYS A 61 3.39 -14.47 14.16
C LYS A 61 4.33 -13.80 13.15
N PHE A 62 3.78 -13.17 12.12
CA PHE A 62 4.55 -12.52 11.05
C PHE A 62 4.42 -11.01 11.13
N PRO A 63 5.39 -10.25 10.61
CA PRO A 63 5.30 -8.82 10.34
C PRO A 63 4.00 -8.36 9.63
N THR A 64 3.54 -7.12 9.87
CA THR A 64 2.36 -6.52 9.21
C THR A 64 2.62 -6.15 7.75
N TRP A 65 3.87 -5.84 7.39
CA TRP A 65 4.27 -5.59 6.01
C TRP A 65 4.42 -6.87 5.18
N SER A 66 4.46 -8.05 5.82
CA SER A 66 4.60 -9.33 5.12
C SER A 66 3.26 -9.90 4.66
N TRP A 67 3.25 -10.50 3.46
CA TRP A 67 2.07 -11.16 2.90
C TRP A 67 1.58 -12.33 3.76
N THR A 68 2.50 -13.05 4.41
CA THR A 68 2.16 -14.15 5.33
C THR A 68 1.57 -13.67 6.66
N GLY A 69 1.66 -12.36 6.91
CA GLY A 69 1.03 -11.68 8.03
C GLY A 69 -0.49 -11.60 7.92
N TRP A 70 -1.09 -12.00 6.79
CA TRP A 70 -2.50 -11.80 6.51
C TRP A 70 -3.17 -13.02 5.87
N ARG A 71 -4.45 -13.20 6.21
CA ARG A 71 -5.34 -14.17 5.56
C ARG A 71 -6.38 -13.40 4.77
N GLY A 72 -6.38 -13.61 3.46
CA GLY A 72 -7.30 -12.94 2.55
C GLY A 72 -6.67 -12.76 1.19
N ARG A 73 -7.49 -12.39 0.21
CA ARG A 73 -7.01 -12.06 -1.13
C ARG A 73 -6.27 -10.73 -1.07
N LEU A 74 -5.04 -10.72 -1.59
CA LEU A 74 -4.25 -9.52 -1.78
C LEU A 74 -4.20 -9.16 -3.26
N LYS A 75 -4.18 -7.87 -3.54
CA LYS A 75 -4.00 -7.30 -4.87
C LYS A 75 -2.72 -6.48 -4.87
N LEU A 76 -1.96 -6.63 -5.95
CA LEU A 76 -0.78 -5.83 -6.18
C LEU A 76 -1.18 -4.58 -6.96
N THR A 77 -0.52 -3.46 -6.69
CA THR A 77 -0.63 -2.26 -7.51
C THR A 77 0.46 -2.26 -8.58
N SER A 78 1.32 -1.24 -8.64
CA SER A 78 2.57 -1.32 -9.38
C SER A 78 3.56 -2.21 -8.64
N ARG A 79 4.37 -2.94 -9.41
CA ARG A 79 5.57 -3.62 -8.93
C ARG A 79 6.79 -2.73 -9.10
N ASP A 80 6.67 -1.41 -9.02
CA ASP A 80 7.80 -0.50 -9.21
C ASP A 80 7.43 0.82 -8.56
N ASN A 81 7.85 0.99 -7.32
CA ASN A 81 7.56 2.17 -6.52
C ASN A 81 8.87 2.88 -6.19
N PRO A 82 9.23 3.94 -6.93
CA PRO A 82 10.60 4.46 -6.91
C PRO A 82 10.88 5.48 -5.81
N GLU A 83 9.88 5.92 -5.04
CA GLU A 83 9.98 7.13 -4.21
C GLU A 83 10.27 6.88 -2.73
N TYR A 84 10.65 5.64 -2.39
CA TYR A 84 11.04 5.27 -1.04
C TYR A 84 12.26 4.36 -1.04
N LYS A 85 13.01 4.41 0.05
CA LYS A 85 14.12 3.49 0.34
C LYS A 85 13.64 2.41 1.28
N LEU A 86 14.08 1.19 1.00
CA LEU A 86 13.83 0.03 1.85
C LEU A 86 15.15 -0.57 2.31
N GLU A 87 15.27 -0.68 3.62
CA GLU A 87 16.44 -1.22 4.28
C GLU A 87 16.03 -2.32 5.27
N LEU A 88 16.92 -3.28 5.45
CA LEU A 88 16.72 -4.45 6.29
C LEU A 88 17.71 -4.41 7.45
N ALA A 89 17.23 -4.69 8.66
CA ALA A 89 18.08 -4.78 9.83
C ALA A 89 18.57 -6.22 10.03
N THR A 90 19.88 -6.42 10.14
CA THR A 90 20.47 -7.72 10.47
C THR A 90 20.37 -8.01 11.97
N LEU A 91 20.54 -9.28 12.37
CA LEU A 91 20.64 -9.65 13.79
C LEU A 91 21.85 -9.01 14.48
N THR A 92 22.91 -8.66 13.74
CA THR A 92 24.09 -7.96 14.27
C THR A 92 23.86 -6.46 14.45
N GLY A 93 22.75 -5.92 13.95
CA GLY A 93 22.42 -4.49 14.04
C GLY A 93 22.84 -3.66 12.82
N GLU A 94 23.43 -4.27 11.80
CA GLU A 94 23.71 -3.61 10.51
C GLU A 94 22.37 -3.29 9.81
N ILE A 95 22.28 -2.10 9.21
CA ILE A 95 21.18 -1.72 8.32
C ILE A 95 21.69 -1.78 6.89
N ILE A 96 21.06 -2.59 6.06
CA ILE A 96 21.47 -2.80 4.67
C ILE A 96 20.35 -2.47 3.70
N HIS A 97 20.65 -1.72 2.65
CA HIS A 97 19.72 -1.50 1.55
C HIS A 97 19.30 -2.83 0.92
N ILE A 98 18.06 -2.91 0.42
CA ILE A 98 17.51 -4.14 -0.18
C ILE A 98 18.39 -4.71 -1.30
N ASP A 99 19.02 -3.85 -2.10
CA ASP A 99 19.92 -4.30 -3.19
C ASP A 99 21.23 -4.89 -2.68
N VAL A 100 21.74 -4.41 -1.55
CA VAL A 100 22.89 -5.00 -0.87
C VAL A 100 22.51 -6.38 -0.32
N TYR A 101 21.31 -6.48 0.28
CA TYR A 101 20.79 -7.77 0.74
C TYR A 101 20.65 -8.77 -0.40
N LYS A 102 20.07 -8.41 -1.57
CA LYS A 102 19.95 -9.31 -2.72
C LYS A 102 21.29 -9.94 -3.12
N LYS A 103 22.34 -9.11 -3.22
CA LYS A 103 23.70 -9.56 -3.56
C LYS A 103 24.27 -10.49 -2.48
N ARG A 104 24.16 -10.10 -1.22
CA ARG A 104 24.70 -10.86 -0.08
C ARG A 104 23.96 -12.17 0.15
N ARG A 105 22.63 -12.23 -0.06
CA ARG A 105 21.84 -13.45 0.21
C ARG A 105 22.31 -14.64 -0.61
N LEU A 106 22.84 -14.41 -1.81
CA LEU A 106 23.33 -15.47 -2.69
C LEU A 106 24.62 -16.13 -2.17
N VAL A 107 25.37 -15.44 -1.30
CA VAL A 107 26.68 -15.89 -0.82
C VAL A 107 26.64 -16.28 0.66
N GLU A 108 26.10 -15.41 1.50
CA GLU A 108 26.23 -15.51 2.97
C GLU A 108 24.89 -15.65 3.71
N ARG A 109 23.76 -15.37 3.05
CA ARG A 109 22.40 -15.43 3.64
C ARG A 109 22.31 -14.72 5.01
N PRO A 110 22.42 -13.37 5.02
CA PRO A 110 22.40 -12.61 6.27
C PRO A 110 21.17 -12.94 7.12
N LYS A 111 21.37 -13.17 8.42
CA LYS A 111 20.24 -13.35 9.35
C LYS A 111 19.65 -11.97 9.67
N LEU A 112 18.35 -11.82 9.43
CA LEU A 112 17.64 -10.55 9.56
C LEU A 112 16.71 -10.54 10.78
N LYS A 113 16.54 -9.35 11.38
CA LYS A 113 15.47 -9.07 12.33
C LYS A 113 14.13 -9.00 11.58
N PRO A 114 12.98 -9.28 12.23
CA PRO A 114 11.67 -9.19 11.58
C PRO A 114 11.16 -7.75 11.45
N LEU A 115 12.01 -6.85 10.96
CA LEU A 115 11.77 -5.42 10.84
C LEU A 115 12.27 -4.94 9.49
N ILE A 116 11.56 -3.98 8.91
CA ILE A 116 12.06 -3.20 7.77
C ILE A 116 12.16 -1.75 8.17
N GLN A 117 13.11 -1.05 7.56
CA GLN A 117 13.22 0.39 7.66
C GLN A 117 12.78 0.99 6.33
N LEU A 118 11.79 1.88 6.40
CA LEU A 118 11.26 2.62 5.27
C LEU A 118 11.65 4.08 5.43
N THR A 119 12.27 4.67 4.42
CA THR A 119 12.61 6.09 4.40
C THR A 119 12.06 6.73 3.14
N GLY A 120 11.34 7.84 3.27
CA GLY A 120 10.82 8.58 2.12
C GLY A 120 9.91 9.72 2.54
N MET A 121 9.23 10.30 1.56
CA MET A 121 8.29 11.41 1.78
C MET A 121 7.02 10.92 2.47
N VAL A 122 6.64 11.59 3.55
CA VAL A 122 5.53 11.22 4.41
C VAL A 122 4.60 12.40 4.60
N ILE A 123 3.30 12.12 4.61
CA ILE A 123 2.23 13.05 4.92
C ILE A 123 1.39 12.51 6.07
N ASP A 124 0.75 13.39 6.83
CA ASP A 124 -0.34 12.99 7.71
C ASP A 124 -1.65 13.05 6.93
N VAL A 125 -2.27 11.90 6.70
CA VAL A 125 -3.50 11.80 5.92
C VAL A 125 -4.73 11.82 6.83
N SER A 126 -5.69 12.69 6.50
CA SER A 126 -7.01 12.67 7.11
C SER A 126 -7.83 11.55 6.49
N LEU A 127 -8.38 10.68 7.32
CA LEU A 127 -9.19 9.53 6.93
C LEU A 127 -10.60 9.71 7.50
N GLU A 128 -11.60 9.72 6.63
CA GLU A 128 -12.99 9.94 7.02
C GLU A 128 -13.94 8.92 6.41
N PHE A 129 -14.92 8.47 7.19
CA PHE A 129 -15.97 7.61 6.69
C PHE A 129 -16.95 8.43 5.84
N ILE A 130 -17.20 7.96 4.61
CA ILE A 130 -18.19 8.54 3.70
C ILE A 130 -19.26 7.49 3.41
N ASP A 131 -20.51 7.90 3.62
CA ASP A 131 -21.71 7.15 3.32
C ASP A 131 -22.35 7.69 2.03
N TRP A 132 -21.90 7.18 0.89
CA TRP A 132 -22.32 7.59 -0.45
C TRP A 132 -23.80 7.33 -0.72
N ASP A 133 -24.42 6.41 0.01
CA ASP A 133 -25.86 6.12 -0.10
C ASP A 133 -26.73 7.30 0.38
N ASN A 134 -26.16 8.19 1.20
CA ASN A 134 -26.85 9.41 1.68
C ASN A 134 -26.58 10.65 0.81
N HIS A 135 -25.86 10.50 -0.30
CA HIS A 135 -25.62 11.59 -1.25
C HIS A 135 -26.73 11.64 -2.32
N LYS A 136 -26.97 12.83 -2.87
CA LYS A 136 -28.09 13.08 -3.79
C LYS A 136 -27.72 12.83 -5.24
N GLU A 137 -26.42 12.81 -5.55
CA GLU A 137 -25.89 12.72 -6.88
C GLU A 137 -25.92 11.26 -7.38
N ASP A 138 -26.60 11.00 -8.51
CA ASP A 138 -26.78 9.63 -9.02
C ASP A 138 -25.46 8.86 -9.23
N TRP A 139 -24.37 9.56 -9.55
CA TRP A 139 -23.07 8.94 -9.75
C TRP A 139 -22.44 8.43 -8.45
N THR A 140 -22.94 8.75 -7.26
CA THR A 140 -22.35 8.22 -6.02
C THR A 140 -22.73 6.75 -5.78
N GLN A 141 -23.75 6.22 -6.47
CA GLN A 141 -24.24 4.85 -6.28
C GLN A 141 -23.22 3.76 -6.62
N ASP A 142 -22.25 4.04 -7.51
CA ASP A 142 -21.18 3.08 -7.84
C ASP A 142 -20.02 3.11 -6.83
N LEU A 143 -20.04 4.05 -5.88
CA LEU A 143 -18.94 4.26 -4.95
C LEU A 143 -19.10 3.41 -3.70
N GLN A 144 -17.98 2.90 -3.23
CA GLN A 144 -17.96 2.10 -2.02
C GLN A 144 -18.05 2.97 -0.76
N ASN A 145 -19.07 2.71 0.06
CA ASN A 145 -19.12 3.20 1.44
C ASN A 145 -17.91 2.70 2.24
N GLY A 146 -17.30 3.60 3.00
CA GLY A 146 -16.09 3.24 3.74
C GLY A 146 -15.26 4.46 4.10
N ILE A 147 -13.99 4.21 4.42
CA ILE A 147 -13.05 5.25 4.81
C ILE A 147 -12.34 5.77 3.56
N TRP A 148 -12.35 7.08 3.39
CA TRP A 148 -11.72 7.78 2.28
C TRP A 148 -10.62 8.70 2.81
N ALA A 149 -9.50 8.69 2.12
CA ALA A 149 -8.37 9.58 2.38
C ALA A 149 -8.64 10.95 1.75
N ALA A 150 -8.66 11.98 2.57
CA ALA A 150 -8.82 13.37 2.17
C ALA A 150 -7.43 14.01 1.97
N LEU A 151 -7.13 14.34 0.71
CA LEU A 151 -5.83 14.87 0.27
C LEU A 151 -6.04 16.24 -0.38
N ARG A 152 -5.57 17.31 0.27
CA ARG A 152 -5.76 18.68 -0.23
C ARG A 152 -4.92 18.92 -1.48
N LEU A 153 -5.58 19.08 -2.63
CA LEU A 153 -4.91 19.37 -3.90
C LEU A 153 -4.58 20.85 -4.01
N THR A 154 -5.53 21.71 -3.65
CA THR A 154 -5.38 23.16 -3.58
C THR A 154 -6.01 23.66 -2.29
N ASP A 155 -5.95 24.97 -2.02
CA ASP A 155 -6.60 25.55 -0.85
C ASP A 155 -8.11 25.29 -0.82
N ASN A 156 -8.72 25.19 -2.01
CA ASN A 156 -10.17 25.11 -2.19
C ASN A 156 -10.67 23.73 -2.61
N ILE A 157 -9.77 22.76 -2.90
CA ILE A 157 -10.20 21.47 -3.45
C ILE A 157 -9.45 20.32 -2.78
N THR A 158 -10.23 19.35 -2.31
CA THR A 158 -9.74 18.14 -1.66
C THR A 158 -10.08 16.93 -2.52
N ALA A 159 -9.07 16.10 -2.80
CA ALA A 159 -9.26 14.81 -3.44
C ALA A 159 -9.56 13.75 -2.37
N TYR A 160 -10.43 12.83 -2.74
CA TYR A 160 -10.89 11.72 -1.93
C TYR A 160 -10.63 10.43 -2.66
N SER A 161 -9.82 9.56 -2.06
CA SER A 161 -9.53 8.22 -2.59
C SER A 161 -9.83 7.17 -1.53
N LEU A 162 -10.43 6.06 -1.92
CA LEU A 162 -10.76 4.99 -0.98
C LEU A 162 -9.49 4.50 -0.27
N PHE A 163 -9.56 4.44 1.06
CA PHE A 163 -8.56 3.78 1.88
C PHE A 163 -8.87 2.29 1.94
N TYR A 164 -7.88 1.45 1.64
CA TYR A 164 -7.97 0.00 1.75
C TYR A 164 -7.33 -0.44 3.07
N PRO A 165 -8.09 -0.51 4.18
CA PRO A 165 -7.57 -0.91 5.47
C PRO A 165 -7.18 -2.38 5.46
N ASP A 166 -6.04 -2.70 6.07
CA ASP A 166 -5.63 -4.09 6.21
C ASP A 166 -6.42 -4.81 7.33
N HIS A 167 -6.86 -4.08 8.37
CA HIS A 167 -7.51 -4.64 9.57
C HIS A 167 -8.90 -4.02 9.85
N GLU A 168 -9.82 -4.84 10.39
CA GLU A 168 -11.22 -4.45 10.66
C GLU A 168 -11.36 -3.32 11.70
N SER A 169 -10.47 -3.27 12.70
CA SER A 169 -10.48 -2.22 13.74
C SER A 169 -10.31 -0.80 13.18
N LEU A 170 -9.83 -0.65 11.95
CA LEU A 170 -9.76 0.64 11.29
C LEU A 170 -11.11 1.05 10.70
N VAL A 171 -11.94 0.09 10.27
CA VAL A 171 -13.25 0.32 9.63
C VAL A 171 -14.28 0.89 10.61
N GLU A 172 -14.12 0.61 11.90
CA GLU A 172 -14.99 1.12 12.96
C GLU A 172 -14.78 2.62 13.26
N LYS A 173 -13.66 3.19 12.79
CA LYS A 173 -13.33 4.60 13.02
C LYS A 173 -14.05 5.49 12.00
N LYS A 174 -14.51 6.65 12.47
CA LYS A 174 -15.22 7.63 11.63
C LYS A 174 -14.34 8.74 11.08
N HIS A 175 -13.43 9.26 11.89
CA HIS A 175 -12.49 10.30 11.48
C HIS A 175 -11.20 10.19 12.29
N PHE A 176 -10.06 10.14 11.62
CA PHE A 176 -8.75 9.98 12.25
C PHE A 176 -7.62 10.36 11.29
N PHE A 177 -6.42 10.51 11.84
CA PHE A 177 -5.20 10.82 11.08
C PHE A 177 -4.20 9.69 11.23
N LEU A 178 -3.48 9.39 10.15
CA LEU A 178 -2.37 8.45 10.16
C LEU A 178 -1.21 8.98 9.31
N PRO A 179 0.05 8.70 9.70
CA PRO A 179 1.18 8.94 8.82
C PRO A 179 1.12 8.01 7.62
N ALA A 180 1.42 8.55 6.44
CA ALA A 180 1.35 7.83 5.19
C ALA A 180 2.55 8.15 4.30
N MET A 181 3.30 7.12 3.91
CA MET A 181 4.48 7.23 3.06
C MET A 181 4.11 7.15 1.59
N ILE A 182 4.60 8.10 0.80
CA ILE A 182 4.44 8.11 -0.65
C ILE A 182 5.39 7.07 -1.23
N LEU A 183 4.83 5.99 -1.78
CA LEU A 183 5.61 4.97 -2.50
C LEU A 183 5.80 5.37 -3.97
N GLU A 184 4.80 6.05 -4.53
CA GLU A 184 4.77 6.55 -5.90
C GLU A 184 3.81 7.74 -5.99
N SER A 185 4.29 8.89 -6.46
CA SER A 185 3.49 10.10 -6.70
C SER A 185 2.90 10.17 -8.11
N GLY A 186 3.26 9.20 -8.95
CA GLY A 186 2.92 9.09 -10.37
C GLY A 186 3.46 10.21 -11.25
N THR A 187 4.36 11.08 -10.76
CA THR A 187 5.18 11.94 -11.63
C THR A 187 6.28 11.16 -12.32
N SER A 188 6.74 10.10 -11.67
CA SER A 188 7.94 9.35 -12.02
C SER A 188 7.62 8.03 -12.74
N SER A 189 6.34 7.61 -12.76
CA SER A 189 5.91 6.28 -13.24
C SER A 189 5.17 6.32 -14.58
N LYS A 190 5.26 5.23 -15.34
CA LYS A 190 4.56 5.05 -16.62
C LYS A 190 3.04 4.93 -16.44
N GLU A 191 2.59 4.34 -15.33
CA GLU A 191 1.16 4.09 -15.06
C GLU A 191 0.45 5.28 -14.39
N LYS A 192 1.17 6.35 -14.03
CA LYS A 192 0.66 7.60 -13.48
C LYS A 192 -0.23 7.44 -12.22
N ASN A 193 -0.18 6.32 -11.51
CA ASN A 193 -0.94 6.16 -10.26
C ASN A 193 -0.20 6.85 -9.10
N THR A 194 -0.96 7.30 -8.10
CA THR A 194 -0.38 7.69 -6.81
C THR A 194 -0.65 6.55 -5.83
N ILE A 195 0.40 6.05 -5.18
CA ILE A 195 0.34 4.95 -4.21
C ILE A 195 0.96 5.41 -2.91
N ILE A 196 0.18 5.31 -1.84
CA ILE A 196 0.56 5.78 -0.52
C ILE A 196 0.33 4.64 0.49
N LEU A 197 1.39 4.30 1.23
CA LEU A 197 1.38 3.32 2.31
C LEU A 197 0.98 3.99 3.61
N VAL A 198 -0.14 3.57 4.20
CA VAL A 198 -0.60 4.11 5.48
C VAL A 198 -0.02 3.28 6.62
N LEU A 199 0.55 3.96 7.61
CA LEU A 199 1.18 3.36 8.78
C LEU A 199 0.43 3.76 10.04
N GLN A 200 0.48 2.91 11.05
CA GLN A 200 -0.06 3.19 12.38
C GLN A 200 1.01 2.90 13.42
N GLU A 201 1.11 3.76 14.43
CA GLU A 201 2.00 3.51 15.56
C GLU A 201 1.50 2.29 16.36
N GLY A 202 2.39 1.32 16.55
CA GLY A 202 2.20 0.15 17.39
C GLY A 202 3.07 0.21 18.65
N ASN A 203 3.33 -0.95 19.26
CA ASN A 203 4.15 -1.01 20.47
C ASN A 203 5.66 -0.95 20.14
N GLY A 204 6.20 0.25 20.05
CA GLY A 204 7.62 0.52 19.81
C GLY A 204 8.07 0.47 18.34
N TYR A 205 7.17 0.08 17.43
CA TYR A 205 7.38 0.07 15.98
C TYR A 205 6.11 0.52 15.27
N TYR A 206 6.23 0.91 14.01
CA TYR A 206 5.08 1.15 13.15
C TYR A 206 4.55 -0.17 12.58
N GLU A 207 3.26 -0.20 12.34
CA GLU A 207 2.54 -1.29 11.70
C GLU A 207 1.92 -0.78 10.40
N ARG A 208 1.84 -1.65 9.41
CA ARG A 208 1.10 -1.36 8.18
C ARG A 208 -0.40 -1.31 8.49
N ALA A 209 -1.04 -0.19 8.15
CA ALA A 209 -2.46 0.04 8.38
C ALA A 209 -3.30 -0.17 7.10
N GLY A 210 -2.71 0.04 5.93
CA GLY A 210 -3.37 -0.16 4.65
C GLY A 210 -2.70 0.60 3.51
N LEU A 211 -3.45 0.76 2.42
CA LEU A 211 -2.97 1.44 1.22
C LEU A 211 -4.02 2.44 0.70
N ILE A 212 -3.55 3.55 0.15
CA ILE A 212 -4.34 4.46 -0.67
C ILE A 212 -3.81 4.37 -2.09
N ARG A 213 -4.73 4.21 -3.05
CA ARG A 213 -4.40 4.26 -4.48
C ARG A 213 -5.26 5.33 -5.14
N MET A 214 -4.60 6.35 -5.71
CA MET A 214 -5.27 7.37 -6.52
C MET A 214 -4.96 7.10 -7.99
N ALA A 215 -6.00 6.93 -8.80
CA ALA A 215 -5.87 6.86 -10.25
C ALA A 215 -5.44 8.22 -10.82
N SER A 216 -4.73 8.23 -11.95
CA SER A 216 -4.28 9.47 -12.58
C SER A 216 -5.42 10.39 -13.00
N VAL A 217 -5.34 11.64 -12.55
CA VAL A 217 -6.15 12.80 -12.98
C VAL A 217 -6.09 13.03 -14.50
N THR A 218 -5.00 12.62 -15.17
CA THR A 218 -4.73 12.95 -16.59
C THR A 218 -5.08 11.83 -17.58
N SER A 219 -5.80 10.79 -17.17
CA SER A 219 -6.32 9.78 -18.11
C SER A 219 -7.75 9.40 -17.73
N PRO A 220 -8.75 10.16 -18.23
CA PRO A 220 -10.15 9.71 -18.20
C PRO A 220 -10.34 8.38 -18.93
N GLU A 221 -9.37 8.04 -19.80
CA GLU A 221 -9.34 6.85 -20.63
C GLU A 221 -8.14 5.97 -20.22
N ALA A 222 -8.18 5.40 -19.01
CA ALA A 222 -7.48 4.14 -18.82
C ALA A 222 -8.24 3.10 -19.64
N LYS A 223 -7.93 3.02 -20.93
CA LYS A 223 -8.48 2.04 -21.86
C LYS A 223 -8.43 0.67 -21.22
N ASP A 224 -9.62 0.11 -21.06
CA ASP A 224 -9.94 -1.31 -21.09
C ASP A 224 -8.78 -2.17 -21.60
N SER A 225 -8.05 -2.76 -20.66
CA SER A 225 -7.26 -3.96 -20.93
C SER A 225 -7.66 -5.03 -19.93
N GLY A 226 -8.93 -5.45 -19.96
CA GLY A 226 -9.40 -6.77 -19.50
C GLY A 226 -9.06 -7.21 -18.08
N ARG A 227 -8.66 -6.30 -17.19
CA ARG A 227 -8.48 -6.55 -15.76
C ARG A 227 -9.56 -5.74 -15.06
N GLU A 228 -10.40 -6.41 -14.28
CA GLU A 228 -11.37 -5.78 -13.37
C GLU A 228 -10.72 -4.53 -12.74
N ASN A 229 -11.24 -3.34 -13.05
CA ASN A 229 -10.80 -2.09 -12.42
C ASN A 229 -11.39 -2.06 -11.01
N ASP A 230 -10.85 -2.89 -10.11
CA ASP A 230 -11.34 -3.05 -8.75
C ASP A 230 -10.96 -1.88 -7.82
N VAL A 231 -10.52 -0.76 -8.38
CA VAL A 231 -10.08 0.40 -7.64
C VAL A 231 -11.11 1.50 -7.80
N GLN A 232 -11.55 2.03 -6.66
CA GLN A 232 -12.53 3.10 -6.64
C GLN A 232 -11.95 4.37 -7.27
N PRO A 233 -12.75 5.10 -8.07
CA PRO A 233 -12.30 6.35 -8.66
C PRO A 233 -12.02 7.38 -7.56
N THR A 234 -11.05 8.27 -7.83
CA THR A 234 -10.83 9.44 -6.97
C THR A 234 -11.88 10.49 -7.27
N VAL A 235 -12.49 11.05 -6.22
CA VAL A 235 -13.52 12.08 -6.30
C VAL A 235 -13.02 13.35 -5.63
N TYR A 236 -13.67 14.47 -5.89
CA TYR A 236 -13.20 15.78 -5.47
C TYR A 236 -14.30 16.54 -4.76
N LYS A 237 -13.94 17.27 -3.72
CA LYS A 237 -14.83 18.16 -2.97
C LYS A 237 -14.26 19.56 -2.98
N ASP A 238 -15.06 20.53 -3.40
CA ASP A 238 -14.67 21.94 -3.35
C ASP A 238 -14.97 22.59 -1.98
N ALA A 239 -14.56 23.85 -1.82
CA ALA A 239 -14.75 24.63 -0.61
C ALA A 239 -16.22 24.91 -0.27
N SER A 240 -17.13 24.81 -1.24
CA SER A 240 -18.58 24.93 -1.02
C SER A 240 -19.22 23.61 -0.58
N GLY A 241 -18.45 22.52 -0.62
CA GLY A 241 -18.89 21.18 -0.26
C GLY A 241 -19.47 20.39 -1.42
N CYS A 242 -19.40 20.90 -2.65
CA CYS A 242 -19.90 20.21 -3.84
C CYS A 242 -18.93 19.11 -4.27
N TRP A 243 -19.50 17.95 -4.62
CA TRP A 243 -18.75 16.77 -5.06
C TRP A 243 -18.64 16.69 -6.58
N SER A 244 -17.53 16.12 -7.07
CA SER A 244 -17.30 15.90 -8.50
C SER A 244 -16.42 14.68 -8.75
N ARG A 245 -16.64 13.99 -9.88
CA ARG A 245 -15.72 12.98 -10.45
C ARG A 245 -14.69 13.58 -11.39
N HIS A 246 -14.86 14.84 -11.78
CA HIS A 246 -14.00 15.47 -12.77
C HIS A 246 -12.70 15.92 -12.15
N ALA A 247 -11.62 15.35 -12.67
CA ALA A 247 -10.28 15.63 -12.26
C ALA A 247 -9.89 17.07 -12.65
N LEU A 248 -9.20 17.78 -11.74
CA LEU A 248 -8.73 19.13 -12.02
C LEU A 248 -7.56 19.14 -12.99
N THR A 249 -7.50 20.17 -13.83
CA THR A 249 -6.31 20.52 -14.63
C THR A 249 -5.28 21.25 -13.77
N CYS A 250 -4.77 20.60 -12.72
CA CYS A 250 -3.69 21.13 -11.88
C CYS A 250 -2.44 20.25 -11.98
N GLU A 251 -1.27 20.87 -12.14
CA GLU A 251 0.01 20.17 -12.14
C GLU A 251 0.28 19.53 -10.77
N ARG A 252 0.69 18.24 -10.75
CA ARG A 252 0.92 17.48 -9.50
C ARG A 252 1.91 18.15 -8.54
N LYS A 253 2.93 18.84 -9.06
CA LYS A 253 3.94 19.55 -8.25
C LYS A 253 3.36 20.71 -7.43
N LYS A 254 2.14 21.16 -7.75
CA LYS A 254 1.43 22.22 -7.05
C LYS A 254 0.43 21.67 -6.03
N TRP A 255 0.38 20.36 -5.83
CA TRP A 255 -0.53 19.77 -4.86
C TRP A 255 -0.07 20.09 -3.45
N VAL A 256 -0.96 20.72 -2.68
CA VAL A 256 -0.65 21.20 -1.32
C VAL A 256 -0.17 20.05 -0.44
N TRP A 257 -0.83 18.88 -0.49
CA TRP A 257 -0.42 17.72 0.30
C TRP A 257 0.99 17.22 -0.05
N LEU A 258 1.39 17.28 -1.32
CA LEU A 258 2.71 16.83 -1.76
C LEU A 258 3.80 17.82 -1.35
N GLN A 259 3.49 19.11 -1.32
CA GLN A 259 4.40 20.16 -0.85
C GLN A 259 4.59 20.14 0.66
N ALA A 260 3.60 19.64 1.40
CA ALA A 260 3.67 19.46 2.85
C ALA A 260 4.35 18.15 3.26
N ALA A 261 4.78 17.31 2.32
CA ALA A 261 5.42 16.04 2.63
C ALA A 261 6.84 16.24 3.17
N GLU A 262 7.18 15.48 4.19
CA GLU A 262 8.48 15.54 4.87
C GLU A 262 9.20 14.20 4.76
N ASP A 263 10.53 14.24 4.59
CA ASP A 263 11.35 13.02 4.58
C ASP A 263 11.41 12.43 5.99
N ARG A 264 10.93 11.21 6.16
CA ARG A 264 10.89 10.52 7.46
C ARG A 264 11.30 9.05 7.31
N THR A 265 11.85 8.52 8.38
CA THR A 265 12.22 7.10 8.50
C THR A 265 11.33 6.41 9.53
N PHE A 266 10.79 5.24 9.16
CA PHE A 266 9.99 4.39 10.01
C PHE A 266 10.60 2.99 10.11
N GLN A 267 10.63 2.45 11.33
CA GLN A 267 10.85 1.02 11.55
C GLN A 267 9.49 0.33 11.62
N VAL A 268 9.26 -0.59 10.70
CA VAL A 268 7.96 -1.26 10.53
C VAL A 268 8.08 -2.73 10.92
N TRP A 269 7.18 -3.16 11.80
CA TRP A 269 6.97 -4.54 12.17
C TRP A 269 5.70 -5.07 11.53
#